data_AF-A0A9D9WVL2-F1
#
_entry.id   AF-A0A9D9WVL2-F1
#
_cell.length_a   1.000
_cell.length_b   1.000
_cell.length_c   1.000
_cell.angle_alpha   90.00
_cell.angle_beta   90.00
_cell.angle_gamma   90.00
#
_symmetry.space_group_name_H-M   'P 1'
#
loop_
_entity.id
_entity.type
_entity.pdbx_description
1 polymer ?
#
loop_
_entity_poly.entity_id
_entity_poly.type
_entity_poly.pdbx_seq_one_letter_code
_entity_poly.pdbx_strand_id
1 'polypeptide(L)'
;MIDVAALERQALSLDFKERGRLAALLLRSLDEPENELTPEEWERLWAKECQRRVAEMESGEVKAIPGEAVFERLRQRAEERR
;
A
#
# COMPACT_ATOMS: atom_id res chain seq x y z
N MET A 1 -28.41 -8.56 9.79
CA MET A 1 -27.08 -7.96 10.03
C MET A 1 -26.07 -8.86 9.36
N ILE A 2 -25.19 -8.33 8.53
CA ILE A 2 -24.16 -9.16 7.88
C ILE A 2 -23.15 -9.56 8.96
N ASP A 3 -22.88 -10.86 9.10
CA ASP A 3 -21.85 -11.37 10.00
C ASP A 3 -20.49 -11.32 9.29
N VAL A 4 -19.67 -10.33 9.65
CA VAL A 4 -18.33 -10.13 9.09
C VAL A 4 -17.41 -11.32 9.39
N ALA A 5 -17.54 -11.95 10.55
CA ALA A 5 -16.68 -13.09 10.92
C ALA A 5 -17.00 -14.32 10.06
N ALA A 6 -18.27 -14.51 9.68
CA ALA A 6 -18.65 -15.55 8.73
C ALA A 6 -18.09 -15.28 7.32
N LEU A 7 -18.15 -14.03 6.84
CA LEU A 7 -17.57 -13.64 5.54
C LEU A 7 -16.05 -13.80 5.51
N GLU A 8 -15.36 -13.45 6.59
CA GLU A 8 -13.92 -13.63 6.71
C GLU A 8 -13.53 -15.10 6.54
N ARG A 9 -14.19 -16.02 7.27
CA ARG A 9 -13.94 -17.46 7.15
C ARG A 9 -14.18 -17.98 5.73
N GLN A 10 -15.22 -17.49 5.07
CA GLN A 10 -15.51 -17.85 3.68
C GLN A 10 -14.43 -17.31 2.72
N ALA A 11 -14.02 -16.06 2.88
CA ALA A 11 -12.97 -15.45 2.06
C ALA A 11 -11.61 -16.12 2.24
N LEU A 12 -11.28 -16.57 3.46
CA LEU A 12 -10.07 -17.32 3.76
C LEU A 12 -10.12 -18.77 3.24
N SER A 13 -11.31 -19.33 2.99
CA SER A 13 -11.49 -20.65 2.40
C SER A 13 -11.25 -20.70 0.88
N LEU A 14 -11.25 -19.53 0.21
CA LEU A 14 -10.95 -19.40 -1.21
C LEU A 14 -9.51 -19.80 -1.52
N ASP A 15 -9.26 -20.21 -2.76
CA ASP A 15 -7.89 -20.42 -3.22
C ASP A 15 -7.10 -19.09 -3.28
N PHE A 16 -5.79 -19.18 -3.49
CA PHE A 16 -4.92 -18.01 -3.52
C PHE A 16 -5.35 -16.96 -4.56
N LYS A 17 -5.76 -17.40 -5.76
CA LYS A 17 -6.09 -16.51 -6.88
C LYS A 17 -7.44 -15.85 -6.67
N GLU A 18 -8.42 -16.62 -6.22
CA GLU A 18 -9.76 -16.14 -5.89
C GLU A 18 -9.74 -15.16 -4.71
N ARG A 19 -8.98 -15.47 -3.66
CA ARG A 19 -8.78 -14.57 -2.52
C ARG A 19 -8.11 -13.26 -2.96
N GLY A 20 -7.09 -13.33 -3.82
CA GLY A 20 -6.46 -12.14 -4.40
C GLY A 20 -7.42 -11.28 -5.21
N ARG A 21 -8.27 -11.91 -6.04
CA ARG A 21 -9.32 -11.22 -6.80
C ARG A 21 -10.34 -10.53 -5.86
N LEU A 22 -10.82 -11.22 -4.83
CA LEU A 22 -11.76 -10.66 -3.87
C LEU A 22 -11.16 -9.47 -3.11
N ALA A 23 -9.92 -9.60 -2.65
CA ALA A 23 -9.20 -8.50 -2.00
C ALA A 23 -9.11 -7.26 -2.91
N ALA A 24 -8.77 -7.44 -4.18
CA ALA A 24 -8.70 -6.34 -5.14
C ALA A 24 -10.05 -5.67 -5.42
N LEU A 25 -11.17 -6.40 -5.31
CA LEU A 25 -12.51 -5.83 -5.43
C LEU A 25 -12.90 -5.04 -4.19
N LEU A 26 -12.65 -5.61 -3.00
CA LEU A 26 -12.93 -4.93 -1.73
C LEU A 26 -12.12 -3.66 -1.59
N LEU A 27 -10.82 -3.68 -1.94
CA LEU A 27 -9.97 -2.50 -1.93
C LEU A 27 -10.53 -1.39 -2.84
N ARG A 28 -10.89 -1.74 -4.09
CA ARG A 28 -11.51 -0.78 -5.02
C ARG A 28 -12.84 -0.23 -4.51
N SER A 29 -13.60 -1.01 -3.73
CA SER A 29 -14.87 -0.52 -3.15
C SER A 29 -14.68 0.50 -2.02
N LEU A 30 -13.46 0.63 -1.49
CA LEU A 30 -13.13 1.64 -0.49
C LEU A 30 -12.76 2.98 -1.13
N ASP A 31 -12.47 3.00 -2.43
CA ASP A 31 -12.24 4.24 -3.16
C ASP A 31 -13.61 4.92 -3.36
N GLU A 32 -13.75 6.16 -2.87
CA GLU A 32 -14.98 6.93 -3.06
C GLU A 32 -15.16 7.26 -4.55
N PRO A 33 -16.35 7.08 -5.15
CA PRO A 33 -16.58 7.35 -6.57
C PRO A 33 -16.25 8.78 -6.98
N GLU A 34 -16.38 9.73 -6.05
CA GLU A 34 -16.03 11.14 -6.29
C GLU A 34 -14.52 11.43 -6.29
N ASN A 35 -13.70 10.45 -5.89
CA ASN A 35 -12.25 10.54 -5.76
C ASN A 35 -11.50 9.60 -6.73
N GLU A 36 -12.20 8.97 -7.68
CA GLU A 36 -11.57 8.16 -8.73
C GLU A 36 -10.84 9.07 -9.73
N LEU A 37 -9.54 9.26 -9.52
CA LEU A 37 -8.63 9.84 -10.49
C LEU A 37 -8.52 8.94 -11.72
N THR A 38 -8.45 9.52 -12.92
CA THR A 38 -8.10 8.72 -14.10
C THR A 38 -6.67 8.20 -13.99
N PRO A 39 -6.29 7.12 -14.71
CA PRO A 39 -4.90 6.65 -14.76
C PRO A 39 -3.88 7.75 -15.08
N GLU A 40 -4.24 8.69 -15.96
CA GLU A 40 -3.41 9.83 -16.34
C GLU A 40 -3.26 10.85 -15.20
N GLU A 41 -4.32 11.07 -14.43
CA GLU A 41 -4.28 11.95 -13.26
C GLU A 41 -3.46 11.36 -12.12
N TRP A 42 -3.58 10.04 -11.92
CA TRP A 42 -2.70 9.28 -11.03
C TRP A 42 -1.23 9.45 -11.41
N GLU A 43 -0.89 9.20 -12.67
CA GLU A 43 0.48 9.32 -13.16
C GLU A 43 1.00 10.75 -12.97
N ARG A 44 0.20 11.77 -13.30
CA ARG A 44 0.56 13.18 -13.14
C ARG A 44 0.82 13.55 -11.68
N LEU A 45 -0.07 13.15 -10.76
CA LEU A 45 0.08 13.46 -9.34
C LEU A 45 1.26 12.72 -8.72
N TRP A 46 1.46 11.46 -9.11
CA TRP A 46 2.58 10.67 -8.63
C TRP A 46 3.93 11.19 -9.15
N ALA A 47 4.00 11.58 -10.42
CA ALA A 47 5.19 12.22 -10.99
C ALA A 47 5.52 13.52 -10.26
N LYS A 48 4.52 14.36 -9.99
CA LYS A 48 4.68 15.61 -9.22
C LYS A 48 5.21 15.33 -7.80
N GLU A 49 4.63 14.36 -7.11
CA GLU A 49 5.06 13.99 -5.75
C GLU A 49 6.47 13.41 -5.73
N CYS A 50 6.82 12.55 -6.68
CA CYS A 50 8.17 12.01 -6.83
C CYS A 50 9.19 13.12 -7.03
N GLN A 51 8.93 14.06 -7.95
CA GLN A 51 9.81 15.20 -8.20
C GLN A 51 9.99 16.07 -6.94
N ARG A 52 8.89 16.36 -6.23
CA ARG A 52 8.94 17.11 -4.96
C ARG A 52 9.83 16.42 -3.93
N ARG A 53 9.65 15.11 -3.72
CA ARG A 53 10.43 14.34 -2.73
C ARG A 53 11.91 14.25 -3.09
N VAL A 54 12.24 14.10 -4.36
CA VAL A 54 13.63 14.11 -4.82
C VAL A 54 14.27 15.47 -4.51
N ALA A 55 13.60 16.57 -4.86
CA ALA A 55 14.11 17.91 -4.57
C ALA A 55 14.30 18.17 -3.07
N GLU A 56 13.36 17.72 -2.22
CA GLU A 56 13.47 17.82 -0.76
C GLU A 56 14.65 17.02 -0.20
N MET A 57 14.93 15.85 -0.77
CA MET A 57 16.08 15.03 -0.39
C MET A 57 17.40 15.67 -0.83
N GLU A 58 17.47 16.18 -2.06
CA GLU A 58 18.67 16.83 -2.62
C GLU A 58 18.98 18.16 -1.94
N SER A 59 17.95 18.92 -1.55
CA SER A 59 18.10 20.19 -0.82
C SER A 59 18.48 20.00 0.65
N GLY A 60 18.27 18.80 1.20
CA GLY A 60 18.43 18.51 2.62
C GLY A 60 17.30 19.06 3.50
N GLU A 61 16.18 19.49 2.91
CA GLU A 61 14.99 19.93 3.64
C GLU A 61 14.42 18.82 4.52
N VAL A 62 14.55 17.56 4.07
CA VAL A 62 14.15 16.39 4.83
C VAL A 62 15.35 15.63 5.39
N LYS A 63 15.21 15.11 6.62
CA LYS A 63 16.20 14.23 7.23
C LYS A 63 16.06 12.81 6.69
N ALA A 64 16.92 12.45 5.73
CA ALA A 64 16.99 11.09 5.21
C ALA A 64 17.48 10.08 6.27
N ILE A 65 17.05 8.82 6.12
CA ILE A 65 17.56 7.69 6.88
C ILE A 65 18.45 6.86 5.94
N PRO A 66 19.66 6.46 6.33
CA PRO A 66 20.49 5.57 5.53
C PRO A 66 19.76 4.28 5.17
N GLY A 67 19.85 3.86 3.91
CA GLY A 67 19.14 2.68 3.40
C GLY A 67 19.51 1.41 4.16
N GLU A 68 20.78 1.25 4.51
CA GLU A 68 21.30 0.11 5.29
C GLU A 68 20.62 0.01 6.66
N ALA A 69 20.37 1.14 7.32
CA ALA A 69 19.69 1.18 8.61
C ALA A 69 18.22 0.77 8.49
N VAL A 70 17.57 1.08 7.36
CA VAL A 70 16.19 0.62 7.08
C VAL A 70 16.18 -0.89 6.89
N PHE A 71 17.07 -1.44 6.05
CA PHE A 71 17.12 -2.87 5.79
C PHE A 71 17.50 -3.69 7.02
N GLU A 72 18.38 -3.18 7.88
CA GLU A 72 18.73 -3.82 9.14
C GLU A 72 17.52 -3.95 10.06
N ARG A 73 16.74 -2.87 10.24
CA ARG A 73 15.50 -2.91 11.02
C ARG A 73 14.47 -3.88 10.44
N LEU A 74 14.39 -4.00 9.12
CA LEU A 74 13.47 -4.94 8.46
C LEU A 74 13.85 -6.40 8.74
N ARG A 75 15.15 -6.72 8.71
CA ARG A 75 15.65 -8.06 9.05
C ARG A 75 15.34 -8.42 10.51
N GLN A 76 15.65 -7.53 11.45
CA GLN A 76 15.36 -7.72 12.87
C GLN A 76 13.88 -8.02 13.11
N ARG A 77 12.97 -7.24 12.50
CA ARG A 77 11.51 -7.49 12.60
C ARG A 77 11.07 -8.82 11.99
N ALA A 78 11.73 -9.28 10.93
CA ALA A 78 11.44 -10.58 10.33
C ALA A 78 11.90 -11.74 11.23
N GLU A 79 13.02 -11.57 11.93
CA GLU A 79 13.53 -12.54 12.91
C GLU A 79 12.65 -12.62 14.15
N GLU A 80 12.15 -11.49 14.66
CA GLU A 80 11.23 -11.43 15.82
C GLU A 80 9.87 -12.11 15.59
N ARG A 81 9.44 -12.22 14.33
CA ARG A 81 8.16 -12.85 13.95
C ARG A 81 8.26 -14.35 13.71
N ARG A 82 9.47 -14.92 13.82
CA ARG A 82 9.78 -16.30 13.50
C ARG A 82 9.81 -17.17 14.74
#